data_AF-A0A314KVW5-F1
#
_entry.id   AF-A0A314KVW5-F1
#
_cell.length_a   1.000
_cell.length_b   1.000
_cell.length_c   1.000
_cell.angle_alpha   90.00
_cell.angle_beta   90.00
_cell.angle_gamma   90.00
#
_symmetry.space_group_name_H-M   'P 1'
#
loop_
_entity.id
_entity.type
_entity.pdbx_description
1 polymer ?
#
loop_
_entity_poly.entity_id
_entity_poly.type
_entity_poly.pdbx_seq_one_letter_code
_entity_poly.pdbx_strand_id
1 'polypeptide(L)'
;MESLAQLEALCERLYNSQDSAERAHAENTLKCFSVNSSYISQCQYILDNASTPYALMLASSSLLKQVTEQRLSLQIRLDIRNYLINYLATRGTDLEPFVTASLIQLFCRVTKYGWFEDDSFREVVKESMSFLNQTASRYAIGLKILNQLVSEMNQPSPGLPSAQHRRVACSYRDQSLLQVFQISLTSMAQLKNDVAISENMVSSKLQELALALSLKCLSFDFMGTTVDESSDDFSTIQIPSSWKQVLEDPSTVQIFFDYYEINKPNISKEALECLIRLASVRRSLFTNDTSRVKYLAHLMTGTKDIMQTGKGE
;
A
#
# COMPACT_ATOMS: atom_id res chain seq x y z
N MET A 1 20.40 -30.16 -10.34
CA MET A 1 20.31 -28.90 -9.60
C MET A 1 21.40 -28.01 -10.13
N GLU A 2 21.04 -26.94 -10.85
CA GLU A 2 21.99 -25.84 -11.05
C GLU A 2 22.42 -25.34 -9.68
N SER A 3 23.71 -25.07 -9.50
CA SER A 3 24.18 -24.50 -8.24
C SER A 3 23.53 -23.13 -8.02
N LEU A 4 23.25 -22.75 -6.78
CA LEU A 4 22.67 -21.42 -6.47
C LEU A 4 23.47 -20.28 -7.10
N ALA A 5 24.80 -20.39 -7.13
CA ALA A 5 25.69 -19.44 -7.77
C ALA A 5 25.47 -19.31 -9.29
N GLN A 6 25.16 -20.41 -9.99
CA GLN A 6 24.80 -20.37 -11.42
C GLN A 6 23.46 -19.66 -11.63
N LEU A 7 22.48 -19.92 -10.76
CA LEU A 7 21.19 -19.23 -10.80
C LEU A 7 21.36 -17.73 -10.57
N GLU A 8 22.16 -17.33 -9.57
CA GLU A 8 22.46 -15.93 -9.31
C GLU A 8 23.12 -15.26 -10.53
N ALA A 9 24.08 -15.93 -11.17
CA ALA A 9 24.71 -15.42 -12.40
C ALA A 9 23.71 -15.28 -13.57
N LEU A 10 22.74 -16.19 -13.70
CA LEU A 10 21.66 -16.07 -14.69
C LEU A 10 20.73 -14.89 -14.36
N CYS A 11 20.41 -14.67 -13.09
CA CYS A 11 19.60 -13.52 -12.66
C CYS A 11 20.32 -12.19 -12.98
N GLU A 12 21.62 -12.09 -12.69
CA GLU A 12 22.41 -10.92 -13.04
C GLU A 12 22.34 -10.62 -14.55
N ARG A 13 22.50 -11.64 -15.40
CA ARG A 13 22.38 -11.48 -16.86
C ARG A 13 20.98 -11.05 -17.28
N LEU A 14 19.93 -11.62 -16.66
CA LEU A 14 18.54 -11.31 -16.97
C LEU A 14 18.23 -9.82 -16.79
N TYR A 15 18.73 -9.20 -15.72
CA TYR A 15 18.42 -7.81 -15.38
C TYR A 15 19.45 -6.80 -15.89
N ASN A 16 20.73 -7.17 -16.04
CA ASN A 16 21.82 -6.23 -16.36
C ASN A 16 22.43 -6.39 -17.77
N SER A 17 22.25 -7.52 -18.46
CA SER A 17 22.92 -7.71 -19.76
C SER A 17 22.34 -6.79 -20.85
N GLN A 18 23.21 -6.14 -21.60
CA GLN A 18 22.83 -5.35 -22.77
C GLN A 18 22.60 -6.21 -24.02
N ASP A 19 23.06 -7.47 -24.01
CA ASP A 19 22.84 -8.41 -25.10
C ASP A 19 21.45 -9.05 -24.98
N SER A 20 20.63 -8.84 -26.01
CA SER A 20 19.31 -9.44 -26.12
C SER A 20 19.33 -10.98 -26.14
N ALA A 21 20.36 -11.60 -26.72
CA ALA A 21 20.46 -13.05 -26.81
C ALA A 21 20.78 -13.68 -25.45
N GLU A 22 21.69 -13.07 -24.68
CA GLU A 22 22.00 -13.50 -23.31
C GLU A 22 20.80 -13.35 -22.37
N ARG A 23 20.09 -12.21 -22.45
CA ARG A 23 18.86 -12.00 -21.67
C ARG A 23 17.79 -13.02 -22.02
N ALA A 24 17.55 -13.27 -23.31
CA ALA A 24 16.58 -14.27 -23.75
C ALA A 24 16.96 -15.68 -23.31
N HIS A 25 18.25 -16.02 -23.31
CA HIS A 25 18.72 -17.31 -22.79
C HIS A 25 18.45 -17.43 -21.29
N ALA A 26 18.84 -16.42 -20.50
CA ALA A 26 18.59 -16.41 -19.05
C ALA A 26 17.08 -16.49 -18.75
N GLU A 27 16.26 -15.72 -19.45
CA GLU A 27 14.80 -15.75 -19.29
C GLU A 27 14.22 -17.14 -19.58
N ASN A 28 14.62 -17.77 -20.70
CA ASN A 28 14.14 -19.10 -21.06
C ASN A 28 14.52 -20.16 -20.03
N THR A 29 15.74 -20.10 -19.48
CA THR A 29 16.20 -21.02 -18.44
C THR A 29 15.43 -20.82 -17.13
N LEU A 30 15.22 -19.57 -16.72
CA LEU A 30 14.57 -19.22 -15.46
C LEU A 30 13.02 -19.26 -15.53
N LYS A 31 12.44 -19.37 -16.73
CA LYS A 31 10.98 -19.37 -16.95
C LYS A 31 10.24 -20.41 -16.11
N CYS A 32 10.87 -21.57 -15.87
CA CYS A 32 10.30 -22.68 -15.11
C CYS A 32 9.79 -22.26 -13.72
N PHE A 33 10.51 -21.35 -13.05
CA PHE A 33 10.14 -20.82 -11.73
C PHE A 33 8.80 -20.10 -11.72
N SER A 34 8.33 -19.55 -12.85
CA SER A 34 7.08 -18.80 -12.92
C SER A 34 5.89 -19.60 -13.46
N VAL A 35 6.15 -20.74 -14.12
CA VAL A 35 5.12 -21.54 -14.79
C VAL A 35 4.81 -22.86 -14.10
N ASN A 36 5.70 -23.36 -13.26
CA ASN A 36 5.53 -24.66 -12.60
C ASN A 36 5.43 -24.50 -11.08
N SER A 37 4.27 -24.83 -10.50
CA SER A 37 4.02 -24.76 -9.06
C SER A 37 4.92 -25.68 -8.23
N SER A 38 5.56 -26.68 -8.84
CA SER A 38 6.57 -27.49 -8.15
C SER A 38 7.83 -26.70 -7.77
N TYR A 39 8.01 -25.48 -8.28
CA TYR A 39 9.15 -24.59 -8.00
C TYR A 39 8.89 -23.61 -6.84
N ILE A 40 7.72 -23.63 -6.20
CA ILE A 40 7.39 -22.72 -5.09
C ILE A 40 8.40 -22.86 -3.94
N SER A 41 8.70 -24.10 -3.53
CA SER A 41 9.66 -24.36 -2.46
C SER A 41 11.08 -23.93 -2.85
N GLN A 42 11.43 -24.00 -4.13
CA GLN A 42 12.71 -23.53 -4.66
C GLN A 42 12.78 -22.01 -4.67
N CYS A 43 11.68 -21.31 -4.98
CA CYS A 43 11.62 -19.86 -4.82
C CYS A 43 11.82 -19.44 -3.35
N GLN A 44 11.20 -20.14 -2.40
CA GLN A 44 11.44 -19.91 -0.97
C GLN A 44 12.90 -20.19 -0.58
N TYR A 45 13.48 -21.29 -1.08
CA TYR A 45 14.89 -21.59 -0.89
C TYR A 45 15.81 -20.47 -1.43
N ILE A 46 15.52 -19.92 -2.61
CA ILE A 46 16.26 -18.79 -3.18
C ILE A 46 16.13 -17.56 -2.27
N LEU A 47 14.92 -17.25 -1.80
CA LEU A 47 14.70 -16.13 -0.89
C LEU A 47 15.51 -16.29 0.42
N ASP A 48 15.60 -17.50 0.96
CA ASP A 48 16.32 -17.75 2.20
C ASP A 48 17.85 -17.73 2.03
N ASN A 49 18.37 -18.18 0.88
CA ASN A 49 19.79 -18.49 0.72
C ASN A 49 20.54 -17.62 -0.28
N ALA A 50 19.86 -16.93 -1.20
CA ALA A 50 20.53 -16.10 -2.19
C ALA A 50 21.13 -14.85 -1.56
N SER A 51 22.27 -14.45 -2.12
CA SER A 51 23.05 -13.27 -1.75
C SER A 51 22.79 -12.08 -2.66
N THR A 52 22.31 -12.32 -3.89
CA THR A 52 22.07 -11.25 -4.87
C THR A 52 20.61 -10.77 -4.87
N PRO A 53 20.37 -9.45 -4.95
CA PRO A 53 19.01 -8.92 -4.94
C PRO A 53 18.22 -9.28 -6.20
N TYR A 54 18.90 -9.57 -7.32
CA TYR A 54 18.26 -10.03 -8.55
C TYR A 54 17.73 -11.46 -8.45
N ALA A 55 18.40 -12.35 -7.71
CA ALA A 55 17.86 -13.69 -7.44
C ALA A 55 16.63 -13.62 -6.53
N LEU A 56 16.66 -12.75 -5.51
CA LEU A 56 15.49 -12.49 -4.67
C LEU A 56 14.31 -11.92 -5.48
N MET A 57 14.61 -11.00 -6.41
CA MET A 57 13.61 -10.44 -7.32
C MET A 57 13.02 -11.50 -8.26
N LEU A 58 13.86 -12.40 -8.83
CA LEU A 58 13.38 -13.51 -9.63
C LEU A 58 12.41 -14.39 -8.82
N ALA A 59 12.78 -14.78 -7.61
CA ALA A 59 11.95 -15.63 -6.77
C ALA A 59 10.60 -14.96 -6.42
N SER A 60 10.64 -13.69 -6.01
CA SER A 60 9.44 -12.91 -5.68
C SER A 60 8.52 -12.74 -6.90
N SER A 61 9.06 -12.33 -8.05
CA SER A 61 8.28 -12.13 -9.28
C SER A 61 7.72 -13.44 -9.85
N SER A 62 8.46 -14.53 -9.72
CA SER A 62 8.02 -15.87 -10.08
C SER A 62 6.83 -16.32 -9.23
N LEU A 63 6.93 -16.19 -7.90
CA LEU A 63 5.82 -16.47 -6.99
C LEU A 63 4.61 -15.57 -7.26
N LEU A 64 4.83 -14.28 -7.56
CA LEU A 64 3.75 -13.34 -7.90
C LEU A 64 2.99 -13.79 -9.14
N LYS A 65 3.71 -14.20 -10.17
CA LYS A 65 3.11 -14.73 -11.39
C LYS A 65 2.33 -16.02 -11.11
N GLN A 66 2.89 -16.95 -10.34
CA GLN A 66 2.20 -18.18 -9.98
C GLN A 66 0.91 -17.92 -9.19
N VAL A 67 0.95 -17.07 -8.16
CA VAL A 67 -0.24 -16.70 -7.37
C VAL A 67 -1.32 -16.04 -8.22
N THR A 68 -0.90 -15.28 -9.24
CA THR A 68 -1.82 -14.51 -10.10
C THR A 68 -2.45 -15.38 -11.20
N GLU A 69 -1.67 -16.25 -11.84
CA GLU A 69 -2.08 -16.97 -13.05
C GLU A 69 -2.52 -18.42 -12.78
N GLN A 70 -2.10 -19.02 -11.66
CA GLN A 70 -2.33 -20.43 -11.37
C GLN A 70 -3.34 -20.63 -10.24
N ARG A 71 -4.08 -21.74 -10.32
CA ARG A 71 -4.97 -22.19 -9.24
C ARG A 71 -4.18 -22.96 -8.20
N LEU A 72 -3.54 -22.24 -7.28
CA LEU A 72 -2.85 -22.83 -6.13
C LEU A 72 -3.86 -23.30 -5.07
N SER A 73 -3.53 -24.36 -4.34
CA SER A 73 -4.35 -24.81 -3.21
C SER A 73 -4.41 -23.74 -2.11
N LEU A 74 -5.46 -23.78 -1.28
CA LEU A 74 -5.59 -22.87 -0.15
C LEU A 74 -4.36 -22.95 0.79
N GLN A 75 -3.93 -24.18 1.12
CA GLN A 75 -2.78 -24.39 2.00
C GLN A 75 -1.51 -23.74 1.47
N ILE A 76 -1.20 -23.92 0.18
CA ILE A 76 -0.01 -23.30 -0.44
C ILE A 76 -0.09 -21.77 -0.37
N ARG A 77 -1.26 -21.18 -0.59
CA ARG A 77 -1.43 -19.72 -0.50
C ARG A 77 -1.28 -19.19 0.93
N LEU A 78 -1.79 -19.93 1.92
CA LEU A 78 -1.58 -19.61 3.34
C LEU A 78 -0.09 -19.71 3.71
N ASP A 79 0.59 -20.76 3.26
CA ASP A 79 2.03 -20.96 3.51
C ASP A 79 2.86 -19.83 2.89
N ILE A 80 2.59 -19.46 1.63
CA ILE A 80 3.25 -18.32 0.95
C ILE A 80 3.00 -17.02 1.73
N ARG A 81 1.74 -16.71 2.07
CA ARG A 81 1.38 -15.51 2.81
C ARG A 81 2.13 -15.41 4.14
N ASN A 82 2.09 -16.47 4.93
CA ASN A 82 2.68 -16.53 6.26
C ASN A 82 4.22 -16.49 6.19
N TYR A 83 4.80 -17.15 5.20
CA TYR A 83 6.23 -17.04 4.92
C TYR A 83 6.63 -15.58 4.62
N LEU A 84 5.90 -14.89 3.76
CA LEU A 84 6.25 -13.53 3.32
C LEU A 84 6.18 -12.49 4.44
N ILE A 85 5.13 -12.52 5.26
CA ILE A 85 5.02 -11.56 6.36
C ILE A 85 6.12 -11.76 7.40
N ASN A 86 6.46 -13.03 7.69
CA ASN A 86 7.59 -13.36 8.57
C ASN A 86 8.93 -12.95 7.95
N TYR A 87 9.13 -13.22 6.66
CA TYR A 87 10.34 -12.84 5.93
C TYR A 87 10.55 -11.32 5.90
N LEU A 88 9.48 -10.55 5.66
CA LEU A 88 9.52 -9.09 5.73
C LEU A 88 9.81 -8.58 7.14
N ALA A 89 9.30 -9.25 8.18
CA ALA A 89 9.55 -8.90 9.58
C ALA A 89 11.00 -9.17 10.01
N THR A 90 11.61 -10.26 9.52
CA THR A 90 12.96 -10.68 9.93
C THR A 90 14.05 -10.07 9.07
N ARG A 91 13.90 -10.04 7.75
CA ARG A 91 14.94 -9.64 6.79
C ARG A 91 14.63 -8.35 6.03
N GLY A 92 13.38 -7.89 6.04
CA GLY A 92 12.92 -6.81 5.15
C GLY A 92 13.69 -5.49 5.26
N THR A 93 14.35 -5.22 6.39
CA THR A 93 15.16 -4.01 6.59
C THR A 93 16.50 -4.06 5.86
N ASP A 94 16.99 -5.26 5.54
CA ASP A 94 18.32 -5.48 4.96
C ASP A 94 18.25 -5.70 3.44
N LEU A 95 17.04 -5.69 2.88
CA LEU A 95 16.77 -5.91 1.46
C LEU A 95 16.85 -4.61 0.68
N GLU A 96 17.26 -4.72 -0.58
CA GLU A 96 17.16 -3.63 -1.53
C GLU A 96 15.70 -3.14 -1.69
N PRO A 97 15.46 -1.83 -1.84
CA PRO A 97 14.11 -1.26 -1.85
C PRO A 97 13.18 -1.88 -2.90
N PHE A 98 13.71 -2.24 -4.07
CA PHE A 98 12.94 -2.84 -5.15
C PHE A 98 12.53 -4.29 -4.84
N VAL A 99 13.38 -5.06 -4.14
CA VAL A 99 13.05 -6.40 -3.66
C VAL A 99 11.96 -6.34 -2.60
N THR A 100 12.10 -5.45 -1.63
CA THR A 100 11.07 -5.22 -0.59
C THR A 100 9.73 -4.85 -1.21
N ALA A 101 9.71 -3.96 -2.21
CA ALA A 101 8.48 -3.58 -2.91
C ALA A 101 7.82 -4.77 -3.61
N SER A 102 8.60 -5.63 -4.28
CA SER A 102 8.09 -6.84 -4.94
C SER A 102 7.51 -7.85 -3.97
N LEU A 103 8.18 -8.09 -2.83
CA LEU A 103 7.68 -9.00 -1.79
C LEU A 103 6.40 -8.48 -1.13
N ILE A 104 6.31 -7.16 -0.88
CA ILE A 104 5.09 -6.53 -0.37
C ILE A 104 3.95 -6.66 -1.39
N GLN A 105 4.22 -6.43 -2.68
CA GLN A 105 3.22 -6.63 -3.73
C GLN A 105 2.72 -8.08 -3.77
N LEU A 106 3.62 -9.06 -3.69
CA LEU A 106 3.28 -10.48 -3.62
C LEU A 106 2.41 -10.79 -2.40
N PHE A 107 2.76 -10.27 -1.22
CA PHE A 107 1.99 -10.44 0.01
C PHE A 107 0.57 -9.85 -0.11
N CYS A 108 0.43 -8.64 -0.66
CA CYS A 108 -0.88 -8.03 -0.88
C CYS A 108 -1.70 -8.78 -1.96
N ARG A 109 -1.04 -9.27 -3.02
CA ARG A 109 -1.67 -10.05 -4.10
C ARG A 109 -2.26 -11.36 -3.57
N VAL A 110 -1.46 -12.15 -2.85
CA VAL A 110 -1.95 -13.42 -2.27
C VAL A 110 -3.09 -13.15 -1.27
N THR A 111 -3.00 -12.05 -0.51
CA THR A 111 -4.04 -11.63 0.42
C THR A 111 -5.36 -11.30 -0.27
N LYS A 112 -5.32 -10.51 -1.34
CA LYS A 112 -6.51 -10.18 -2.13
C LYS A 112 -7.15 -11.43 -2.75
N TYR A 113 -6.35 -12.39 -3.21
CA TYR A 113 -6.84 -13.57 -3.91
C TYR A 113 -7.43 -14.60 -2.97
N GLY A 114 -6.89 -14.69 -1.75
CA GLY A 114 -7.44 -15.49 -0.65
C GLY A 114 -8.55 -14.79 0.13
N TRP A 115 -8.92 -13.55 -0.21
CA TRP A 115 -9.71 -12.67 0.68
C TRP A 115 -11.01 -13.28 1.21
N PHE A 116 -11.68 -14.19 0.48
CA PHE A 116 -12.91 -14.85 0.90
C PHE A 116 -12.76 -16.34 1.24
N GLU A 117 -11.54 -16.86 1.21
CA GLU A 117 -11.29 -18.30 1.38
C GLU A 117 -10.99 -18.67 2.83
N ASP A 118 -10.33 -17.77 3.57
CA ASP A 118 -9.99 -17.97 4.98
C ASP A 118 -9.94 -16.62 5.71
N ASP A 119 -10.29 -16.61 7.00
CA ASP A 119 -10.24 -15.41 7.85
C ASP A 119 -8.82 -14.85 8.01
N SER A 120 -7.80 -15.71 7.95
CA SER A 120 -6.40 -15.32 8.09
C SER A 120 -5.99 -14.24 7.08
N PHE A 121 -6.56 -14.25 5.87
CA PHE A 121 -6.28 -13.20 4.87
C PHE A 121 -6.81 -11.82 5.30
N ARG A 122 -7.86 -11.76 6.12
CA ARG A 122 -8.45 -10.52 6.63
C ARG A 122 -7.74 -9.96 7.87
N GLU A 123 -6.88 -10.75 8.53
CA GLU A 123 -6.04 -10.29 9.65
C GLU A 123 -4.85 -9.41 9.21
N VAL A 124 -4.67 -9.16 7.90
CA VAL A 124 -3.51 -8.45 7.33
C VAL A 124 -3.26 -7.07 7.94
N VAL A 125 -4.31 -6.32 8.28
CA VAL A 125 -4.16 -4.98 8.91
C VAL A 125 -3.58 -5.13 10.31
N LYS A 126 -4.06 -6.11 11.08
CA LYS A 126 -3.58 -6.40 12.44
C LYS A 126 -2.14 -6.87 12.45
N GLU A 127 -1.76 -7.74 11.53
CA GLU A 127 -0.38 -8.18 11.38
C GLU A 127 0.53 -7.01 10.96
N SER A 128 0.06 -6.12 10.08
CA SER A 128 0.81 -4.92 9.68
C SER A 128 1.06 -3.98 10.85
N MET A 129 0.14 -3.89 11.81
CA MET A 129 0.34 -3.08 13.03
C MET A 129 1.53 -3.56 13.87
N SER A 130 1.93 -4.84 13.78
CA SER A 130 3.10 -5.34 14.51
C SER A 130 4.39 -4.63 14.11
N PHE A 131 4.48 -4.13 12.86
CA PHE A 131 5.62 -3.36 12.35
C PHE A 131 5.66 -1.92 12.88
N LEU A 132 4.51 -1.36 13.22
CA LEU A 132 4.36 0.07 13.58
C LEU A 132 4.80 0.38 15.02
N ASN A 133 5.04 -0.64 15.83
CA ASN A 133 5.56 -0.50 17.20
C ASN A 133 7.06 -0.80 17.31
N GLN A 134 7.79 -0.78 16.18
CA GLN A 134 9.19 -1.18 16.10
C GLN A 134 10.08 -0.03 15.64
N THR A 135 11.33 -0.35 15.25
CA THR A 135 12.29 0.64 14.73
C THR A 135 11.75 1.39 13.50
N ALA A 136 12.25 2.60 13.25
CA ALA A 136 11.83 3.43 12.12
C ALA A 136 11.87 2.71 10.76
N SER A 137 12.87 1.86 10.53
CA SER A 137 13.00 1.06 9.31
C SER A 137 11.93 -0.02 9.19
N ARG A 138 11.53 -0.68 10.30
CA ARG A 138 10.41 -1.63 10.31
C ARG A 138 9.06 -0.92 10.22
N TYR A 139 8.93 0.24 10.87
CA TYR A 139 7.76 1.12 10.73
C TYR A 139 7.51 1.46 9.26
N ALA A 140 8.57 1.82 8.52
CA ALA A 140 8.47 2.11 7.09
C ALA A 140 7.94 0.91 6.28
N ILE A 141 8.34 -0.32 6.63
CA ILE A 141 7.82 -1.54 5.99
C ILE A 141 6.32 -1.70 6.28
N GLY A 142 5.89 -1.50 7.53
CA GLY A 142 4.47 -1.54 7.91
C GLY A 142 3.63 -0.55 7.11
N LEU A 143 4.07 0.71 7.01
CA LEU A 143 3.39 1.71 6.19
C LEU A 143 3.38 1.36 4.70
N LYS A 144 4.47 0.79 4.16
CA LYS A 144 4.54 0.33 2.76
C LYS A 144 3.57 -0.83 2.50
N ILE A 145 3.43 -1.77 3.43
CA ILE A 145 2.46 -2.87 3.34
C ILE A 145 1.04 -2.30 3.27
N LEU A 146 0.66 -1.42 4.20
CA LEU A 146 -0.67 -0.80 4.21
C LEU A 146 -0.92 0.02 2.94
N ASN A 147 0.08 0.77 2.48
CA ASN A 147 0.02 1.52 1.22
C ASN A 147 -0.24 0.64 0.01
N GLN A 148 0.47 -0.49 -0.10
CA GLN A 148 0.30 -1.43 -1.19
C GLN A 148 -1.03 -2.19 -1.06
N LEU A 149 -1.47 -2.51 0.15
CA LEU A 149 -2.73 -3.19 0.40
C LEU A 149 -3.92 -2.36 -0.08
N VAL A 150 -3.98 -1.07 0.29
CA VAL A 150 -5.06 -0.17 -0.18
C VAL A 150 -5.05 -0.10 -1.72
N SER A 151 -3.88 0.07 -2.34
CA SER A 151 -3.75 0.11 -3.80
C SER A 151 -4.20 -1.21 -4.46
N GLU A 152 -3.73 -2.35 -3.95
CA GLU A 152 -4.06 -3.68 -4.48
C GLU A 152 -5.55 -3.98 -4.33
N MET A 153 -6.18 -3.60 -3.22
CA MET A 153 -7.62 -3.79 -3.01
C MET A 153 -8.48 -2.88 -3.90
N ASN A 154 -8.01 -1.68 -4.19
CA ASN A 154 -8.74 -0.69 -4.99
C ASN A 154 -8.65 -0.92 -6.50
N GLN A 155 -7.52 -1.46 -6.99
CA GLN A 155 -7.28 -1.62 -8.43
C GLN A 155 -7.69 -3.02 -8.94
N PRO A 156 -8.18 -3.17 -10.18
CA PRO A 156 -8.38 -4.48 -10.78
C PRO A 156 -7.07 -5.29 -10.83
N SER A 157 -7.12 -6.59 -10.49
CA SER A 157 -5.93 -7.47 -10.56
C SER A 157 -6.05 -8.44 -11.74
N PRO A 158 -4.98 -8.69 -12.50
CA PRO A 158 -4.99 -9.62 -13.64
C PRO A 158 -5.37 -11.04 -13.21
N GLY A 159 -6.33 -11.69 -13.89
CA GLY A 159 -6.72 -13.07 -13.53
C GLY A 159 -7.80 -13.18 -12.45
N LEU A 160 -8.16 -12.07 -11.77
CA LEU A 160 -9.31 -12.00 -10.88
C LEU A 160 -10.54 -11.45 -11.62
N PRO A 161 -11.66 -12.19 -11.73
CA PRO A 161 -12.87 -11.69 -12.38
C PRO A 161 -13.37 -10.38 -11.76
N SER A 162 -13.84 -9.42 -12.58
CA SER A 162 -14.23 -8.09 -12.10
C SER A 162 -15.32 -8.12 -11.01
N ALA A 163 -16.26 -9.06 -11.09
CA ALA A 163 -17.27 -9.25 -10.06
C ALA A 163 -16.67 -9.69 -8.71
N GLN A 164 -15.66 -10.56 -8.74
CA GLN A 164 -14.94 -11.00 -7.55
C GLN A 164 -14.08 -9.86 -6.99
N HIS A 165 -13.37 -9.12 -7.85
CA HIS A 165 -12.63 -7.93 -7.45
C HIS A 165 -13.52 -6.91 -6.72
N ARG A 166 -14.68 -6.54 -7.29
CA ARG A 166 -15.63 -5.63 -6.64
C ARG A 166 -16.10 -6.15 -5.29
N ARG A 167 -16.40 -7.45 -5.17
CA ARG A 167 -16.77 -8.06 -3.89
C ARG A 167 -15.67 -7.91 -2.84
N VAL A 168 -14.41 -8.16 -3.22
CA VAL A 168 -13.26 -8.00 -2.32
C VAL A 168 -13.07 -6.53 -1.92
N ALA A 169 -13.11 -5.61 -2.89
CA ALA A 169 -12.99 -4.18 -2.65
C ALA A 169 -14.07 -3.66 -1.69
N CYS A 170 -15.34 -4.04 -1.90
CA CYS A 170 -16.45 -3.70 -0.99
C CYS A 170 -16.23 -4.25 0.41
N SER A 171 -15.83 -5.52 0.53
CA SER A 171 -15.57 -6.13 1.84
C SER A 171 -14.41 -5.43 2.57
N TYR A 172 -13.32 -5.10 1.87
CA TYR A 172 -12.18 -4.38 2.43
C TYR A 172 -12.57 -2.95 2.87
N ARG A 173 -13.33 -2.23 2.03
CA ARG A 173 -13.88 -0.90 2.33
C ARG A 173 -14.67 -0.90 3.63
N ASP A 174 -15.55 -1.89 3.81
CA ASP A 174 -16.48 -1.95 4.92
C ASP A 174 -15.85 -2.47 6.22
N GLN A 175 -14.86 -3.36 6.12
CA GLN A 175 -14.29 -4.05 7.30
C GLN A 175 -12.92 -3.49 7.75
N SER A 176 -12.12 -2.94 6.84
CA SER A 176 -10.69 -2.69 7.11
C SER A 176 -10.23 -1.27 6.76
N LEU A 177 -10.78 -0.65 5.71
CA LEU A 177 -10.27 0.62 5.21
C LEU A 177 -10.33 1.76 6.23
N LEU A 178 -11.38 1.82 7.06
CA LEU A 178 -11.48 2.81 8.14
C LEU A 178 -10.33 2.65 9.16
N GLN A 179 -10.03 1.42 9.55
CA GLN A 179 -8.93 1.15 10.48
C GLN A 179 -7.59 1.58 9.87
N VAL A 180 -7.37 1.32 8.59
CA VAL A 180 -6.14 1.75 7.89
C VAL A 180 -6.04 3.28 7.82
N PHE A 181 -7.14 3.99 7.61
CA PHE A 181 -7.17 5.46 7.67
C PHE A 181 -6.90 5.99 9.09
N GLN A 182 -7.44 5.35 10.13
CA GLN A 182 -7.14 5.74 11.52
C GLN A 182 -5.67 5.50 11.88
N ILE A 183 -5.08 4.41 11.37
CA ILE A 183 -3.65 4.14 11.51
C ILE A 183 -2.85 5.27 10.84
N SER A 184 -3.20 5.68 9.62
CA SER A 184 -2.48 6.75 8.92
C SER A 184 -2.55 8.09 9.66
N LEU A 185 -3.72 8.47 10.19
CA LEU A 185 -3.88 9.67 11.02
C LEU A 185 -3.01 9.59 12.30
N THR A 186 -3.01 8.45 12.97
CA THR A 186 -2.20 8.23 14.19
C THR A 186 -0.72 8.32 13.88
N SER A 187 -0.27 7.67 12.79
CA SER A 187 1.11 7.74 12.31
C SER A 187 1.51 9.18 11.98
N MET A 188 0.67 9.93 11.27
CA MET A 188 0.93 11.33 10.95
C MET A 188 1.06 12.18 12.23
N ALA A 189 0.18 11.97 13.21
CA ALA A 189 0.21 12.75 14.46
C ALA A 189 1.48 12.48 15.27
N GLN A 190 1.91 11.21 15.34
CA GLN A 190 3.16 10.81 16.00
C GLN A 190 4.38 11.41 15.29
N LEU A 191 4.45 11.28 13.97
CA LEU A 191 5.59 11.73 13.16
C LEU A 191 5.70 13.27 13.06
N LYS A 192 4.61 14.00 13.28
CA LYS A 192 4.62 15.46 13.38
C LYS A 192 5.24 15.94 14.69
N ASN A 193 4.89 15.29 15.80
CA ASN A 193 5.27 15.75 17.15
C ASN A 193 6.70 15.34 17.57
N ASP A 194 7.30 14.37 16.87
CA ASP A 194 8.66 13.93 17.18
C ASP A 194 9.73 14.85 16.54
N VAL A 195 10.15 15.84 17.31
CA VAL A 195 11.15 16.86 16.95
C VAL A 195 12.53 16.24 16.65
N ALA A 196 12.88 15.09 17.25
CA ALA A 196 14.16 14.42 17.00
C ALA A 196 14.15 13.62 15.68
N ILE A 197 12.96 13.25 15.20
CA ILE A 197 12.75 12.54 13.95
C ILE A 197 12.62 13.59 12.82
N SER A 198 11.85 14.66 13.00
CA SER A 198 11.56 15.76 12.03
C SER A 198 12.71 16.25 11.12
N GLU A 199 13.97 16.31 11.59
CA GLU A 199 15.12 16.79 10.80
C GLU A 199 15.89 15.69 10.04
N ASN A 200 15.59 14.42 10.29
CA ASN A 200 16.25 13.28 9.65
C ASN A 200 15.54 12.87 8.35
N MET A 201 16.30 12.56 7.28
CA MET A 201 15.77 12.02 6.00
C MET A 201 14.77 10.87 6.18
N VAL A 202 15.02 10.00 7.17
CA VAL A 202 14.15 8.85 7.51
C VAL A 202 12.77 9.30 7.97
N SER A 203 12.68 10.38 8.75
CA SER A 203 11.41 10.97 9.20
C SER A 203 10.59 11.52 8.05
N SER A 204 11.24 12.31 7.18
CA SER A 204 10.58 12.87 6.00
C SER A 204 9.97 11.76 5.17
N LYS A 205 10.67 10.62 5.05
CA LYS A 205 10.13 9.48 4.30
C LYS A 205 8.95 8.80 4.99
N LEU A 206 8.98 8.68 6.32
CA LEU A 206 7.86 8.14 7.10
C LEU A 206 6.64 9.06 7.03
N GLN A 207 6.84 10.38 7.10
CA GLN A 207 5.80 11.39 6.94
C GLN A 207 5.13 11.27 5.56
N GLU A 208 5.91 11.17 4.48
CA GLU A 208 5.40 10.91 3.13
C GLU A 208 4.61 9.60 3.07
N LEU A 209 5.12 8.51 3.64
CA LEU A 209 4.44 7.21 3.61
C LEU A 209 3.09 7.23 4.36
N ALA A 210 3.03 7.93 5.50
CA ALA A 210 1.80 8.06 6.29
C ALA A 210 0.77 8.95 5.58
N LEU A 211 1.20 10.07 5.00
CA LEU A 211 0.34 10.96 4.22
C LEU A 211 -0.18 10.29 2.95
N ALA A 212 0.68 9.60 2.20
CA ALA A 212 0.29 8.82 1.03
C ALA A 212 -0.72 7.71 1.39
N LEU A 213 -0.61 7.12 2.57
CA LEU A 213 -1.58 6.15 3.06
C LEU A 213 -2.96 6.79 3.27
N SER A 214 -3.01 7.96 3.92
CA SER A 214 -4.23 8.75 4.09
C SER A 214 -4.86 9.10 2.74
N LEU A 215 -4.07 9.58 1.79
CA LEU A 215 -4.54 9.95 0.46
C LEU A 215 -5.14 8.76 -0.29
N LYS A 216 -4.49 7.59 -0.25
CA LYS A 216 -5.01 6.36 -0.86
C LYS A 216 -6.32 5.90 -0.21
N CYS A 217 -6.46 6.05 1.10
CA CYS A 217 -7.70 5.72 1.80
C CYS A 217 -8.84 6.65 1.39
N LEU A 218 -8.58 7.95 1.30
CA LEU A 218 -9.56 8.96 0.88
C LEU A 218 -9.88 8.90 -0.63
N SER A 219 -8.98 8.34 -1.43
CA SER A 219 -9.15 8.15 -2.88
C SER A 219 -9.59 6.74 -3.26
N PHE A 220 -10.04 5.94 -2.29
CA PHE A 220 -10.59 4.61 -2.56
C PHE A 220 -11.89 4.73 -3.40
N ASP A 221 -12.14 3.80 -4.32
CA ASP A 221 -13.41 3.74 -5.04
C ASP A 221 -14.51 3.24 -4.10
N PHE A 222 -15.17 4.17 -3.43
CA PHE A 222 -16.25 3.86 -2.49
C PHE A 222 -17.52 3.36 -3.18
N MET A 223 -17.69 3.59 -4.49
CA MET A 223 -18.90 3.24 -5.24
C MET A 223 -18.79 1.90 -5.98
N GLY A 224 -17.57 1.36 -6.13
CA GLY A 224 -17.32 0.12 -6.87
C GLY A 224 -17.54 0.29 -8.38
N THR A 225 -17.47 1.53 -8.86
CA THR A 225 -17.52 1.91 -10.27
C THR A 225 -16.16 2.48 -10.63
N THR A 226 -15.47 1.87 -11.60
CA THR A 226 -14.39 2.57 -12.31
C THR A 226 -15.02 3.82 -12.90
N VAL A 227 -14.77 4.96 -12.28
CA VAL A 227 -15.40 6.23 -12.62
C VAL A 227 -15.03 6.52 -14.07
N ASP A 228 -16.05 6.67 -14.92
CA ASP A 228 -15.88 7.12 -16.28
C ASP A 228 -15.42 8.59 -16.22
N GLU A 229 -14.17 8.86 -16.57
CA GLU A 229 -13.56 10.20 -16.47
C GLU A 229 -14.27 11.25 -17.36
N SER A 230 -15.24 10.83 -18.19
CA SER A 230 -16.08 11.70 -19.03
C SER A 230 -17.36 12.24 -18.37
N SER A 231 -17.67 11.90 -17.11
CA SER A 231 -18.83 12.50 -16.43
C SER A 231 -18.45 13.80 -15.71
N ASP A 232 -19.08 14.91 -16.09
CA ASP A 232 -19.00 16.23 -15.43
C ASP A 232 -19.50 16.23 -13.96
N ASP A 233 -20.02 15.10 -13.46
CA ASP A 233 -20.41 14.86 -12.06
C ASP A 233 -19.18 14.56 -11.16
N PHE A 234 -18.13 15.38 -11.29
CA PHE A 234 -17.15 15.50 -10.21
C PHE A 234 -17.85 16.20 -9.04
N SER A 235 -17.90 15.57 -7.86
CA SER A 235 -17.62 16.31 -6.61
C SER A 235 -17.93 15.56 -5.31
N THR A 236 -18.68 14.46 -5.31
CA THR A 236 -19.07 13.82 -4.03
C THR A 236 -18.47 12.43 -3.81
N ILE A 237 -17.63 12.32 -2.78
CA ILE A 237 -17.10 11.04 -2.31
C ILE A 237 -18.13 10.39 -1.38
N GLN A 238 -18.47 9.14 -1.68
CA GLN A 238 -19.52 8.38 -1.00
C GLN A 238 -18.94 7.55 0.16
N ILE A 239 -18.29 8.23 1.11
CA ILE A 239 -17.68 7.58 2.27
C ILE A 239 -18.77 6.89 3.14
N PRO A 240 -18.53 5.65 3.61
CA PRO A 240 -19.42 4.94 4.53
C PRO A 240 -19.68 5.73 5.82
N SER A 241 -20.89 5.58 6.37
CA SER A 241 -21.29 6.27 7.60
C SER A 241 -20.47 5.89 8.83
N SER A 242 -19.76 4.76 8.82
CA SER A 242 -18.84 4.37 9.89
C SER A 242 -17.67 5.35 10.07
N TRP A 243 -17.31 6.12 9.03
CA TRP A 243 -16.24 7.12 9.10
C TRP A 243 -16.68 8.43 9.75
N LYS A 244 -17.99 8.60 10.00
CA LYS A 244 -18.59 9.83 10.53
C LYS A 244 -17.83 10.37 11.74
N GLN A 245 -17.56 9.53 12.74
CA GLN A 245 -16.92 9.98 13.98
C GLN A 245 -15.52 10.53 13.74
N VAL A 246 -14.75 9.88 12.86
CA VAL A 246 -13.39 10.31 12.51
C VAL A 246 -13.43 11.61 11.71
N LEU A 247 -14.38 11.75 10.78
CA LEU A 247 -14.46 12.93 9.91
C LEU A 247 -15.09 14.16 10.59
N GLU A 248 -15.93 13.97 11.61
CA GLU A 248 -16.46 15.07 12.43
C GLU A 248 -15.45 15.58 13.48
N ASP A 249 -14.37 14.84 13.74
CA ASP A 249 -13.28 15.30 14.61
C ASP A 249 -12.48 16.41 13.91
N PRO A 250 -12.41 17.64 14.47
CA PRO A 250 -11.65 18.74 13.89
C PRO A 250 -10.16 18.42 13.71
N SER A 251 -9.59 17.55 14.55
CA SER A 251 -8.18 17.15 14.46
C SER A 251 -7.87 16.41 13.15
N THR A 252 -8.84 15.68 12.60
CA THR A 252 -8.71 14.97 11.32
C THR A 252 -8.46 15.92 10.17
N VAL A 253 -9.14 17.05 10.09
CA VAL A 253 -8.89 18.04 9.04
C VAL A 253 -7.63 18.85 9.36
N GLN A 254 -7.44 19.22 10.63
CA GLN A 254 -6.31 20.03 11.06
C GLN A 254 -4.97 19.40 10.71
N ILE A 255 -4.82 18.08 10.86
CA ILE A 255 -3.53 17.41 10.60
C ILE A 255 -3.08 17.55 9.14
N PHE A 256 -4.00 17.64 8.18
CA PHE A 256 -3.63 17.86 6.78
C PHE A 256 -3.22 19.30 6.51
N PHE A 257 -3.87 20.29 7.14
CA PHE A 257 -3.39 21.67 7.12
C PHE A 257 -2.00 21.78 7.76
N ASP A 258 -1.77 21.10 8.89
CA ASP A 258 -0.47 21.08 9.55
C ASP A 258 0.63 20.48 8.67
N TYR A 259 0.33 19.40 7.93
CA TYR A 259 1.26 18.81 6.98
C TYR A 259 1.51 19.70 5.76
N TYR A 260 0.49 20.43 5.32
CA TYR A 260 0.64 21.43 4.26
C TYR A 260 1.65 22.51 4.67
N GLU A 261 1.60 22.96 5.93
CA GLU A 261 2.51 23.98 6.48
C GLU A 261 3.98 23.53 6.64
N ILE A 262 4.29 22.24 6.53
CA ILE A 262 5.67 21.73 6.55
C ILE A 262 6.50 22.31 5.38
N ASN A 263 5.83 22.84 4.34
CA ASN A 263 6.44 23.57 3.23
C ASN A 263 7.49 22.76 2.44
N LYS A 264 7.18 21.47 2.22
CA LYS A 264 7.94 20.57 1.33
C LYS A 264 7.03 20.24 0.14
N PRO A 265 7.42 20.53 -1.12
CA PRO A 265 6.51 20.47 -2.28
C PRO A 265 5.71 19.16 -2.40
N ASN A 266 6.36 18.01 -2.23
CA ASN A 266 5.70 16.70 -2.34
C ASN A 266 4.67 16.47 -1.22
N ILE A 267 5.01 16.85 0.02
CA ILE A 267 4.14 16.69 1.19
C ILE A 267 2.97 17.68 1.12
N SER A 268 3.25 18.94 0.80
CA SER A 268 2.21 19.98 0.69
C SER A 268 1.20 19.63 -0.41
N LYS A 269 1.66 19.13 -1.57
CA LYS A 269 0.77 18.66 -2.64
C LYS A 269 -0.16 17.54 -2.18
N GLU A 270 0.38 16.46 -1.60
CA GLU A 270 -0.44 15.33 -1.15
C GLU A 270 -1.40 15.70 -0.01
N ALA A 271 -1.00 16.62 0.86
CA ALA A 271 -1.84 17.15 1.93
C ALA A 271 -3.03 17.94 1.36
N LEU A 272 -2.78 18.76 0.34
CA LEU A 272 -3.83 19.47 -0.37
C LEU A 272 -4.78 18.51 -1.09
N GLU A 273 -4.26 17.46 -1.72
CA GLU A 273 -5.11 16.43 -2.33
C GLU A 273 -6.02 15.74 -1.28
N CYS A 274 -5.50 15.45 -0.08
CA CYS A 274 -6.33 14.94 1.03
C CYS A 274 -7.43 15.94 1.42
N LEU A 275 -7.10 17.22 1.56
CA LEU A 275 -8.07 18.28 1.88
C LEU A 275 -9.15 18.40 0.80
N ILE A 276 -8.80 18.26 -0.48
CA ILE A 276 -9.77 18.24 -1.58
C ILE A 276 -10.73 17.06 -1.42
N ARG A 277 -10.22 15.84 -1.15
CA ARG A 277 -11.07 14.67 -0.93
C ARG A 277 -12.01 14.87 0.27
N LEU A 278 -11.51 15.47 1.34
CA LEU A 278 -12.27 15.78 2.56
C LEU A 278 -13.35 16.85 2.31
N ALA A 279 -13.08 17.85 1.47
CA ALA A 279 -14.05 18.86 1.07
C ALA A 279 -15.18 18.27 0.19
N SER A 280 -14.88 17.22 -0.57
CA SER A 280 -15.80 16.48 -1.43
C SER A 280 -16.72 15.50 -0.68
N VAL A 281 -16.72 15.46 0.65
CA VAL A 281 -17.58 14.55 1.41
C VAL A 281 -19.05 14.99 1.37
N ARG A 282 -19.96 14.04 1.11
CA ARG A 282 -21.41 14.30 1.03
C ARG A 282 -22.01 14.85 2.33
N ARG A 283 -22.99 15.76 2.19
CA ARG A 283 -23.78 16.31 3.32
C ARG A 283 -24.37 15.22 4.23
N SER A 284 -24.84 14.12 3.66
CA SER A 284 -25.50 13.04 4.41
C SER A 284 -24.57 12.27 5.35
N LEU A 285 -23.25 12.49 5.28
CA LEU A 285 -22.33 11.92 6.26
C LEU A 285 -22.46 12.57 7.64
N PHE A 286 -22.83 13.85 7.71
CA PHE A 286 -22.84 14.60 8.97
C PHE A 286 -24.09 14.31 9.81
N THR A 287 -23.95 14.38 11.13
CA THR A 287 -25.02 14.09 12.10
C THR A 287 -26.14 15.11 12.04
N ASN A 288 -25.79 16.39 11.87
CA ASN A 288 -26.73 17.49 11.74
C ASN A 288 -26.04 18.65 11.01
N ASP A 289 -26.83 19.66 10.65
CA ASP A 289 -26.32 20.82 9.93
C ASP A 289 -25.30 21.61 10.76
N THR A 290 -25.37 21.58 12.10
CA THR A 290 -24.38 22.25 12.96
C THR A 290 -22.99 21.62 12.86
N SER A 291 -22.88 20.29 12.92
CA SER A 291 -21.61 19.58 12.73
C SER A 291 -21.02 19.85 11.33
N ARG A 292 -21.88 19.85 10.31
CA ARG A 292 -21.47 20.16 8.94
C ARG A 292 -20.95 21.60 8.80
N VAL A 293 -21.66 22.58 9.37
CA VAL A 293 -21.23 23.99 9.31
C VAL A 293 -19.88 24.17 10.01
N LYS A 294 -19.64 23.52 11.15
CA LYS A 294 -18.34 23.55 11.84
C LYS A 294 -17.23 22.95 10.96
N TYR A 295 -17.47 21.79 10.36
CA TYR A 295 -16.52 21.13 9.45
C TYR A 295 -16.17 22.01 8.25
N LEU A 296 -17.18 22.57 7.57
CA LEU A 296 -16.97 23.44 6.41
C LEU A 296 -16.29 24.76 6.80
N ALA A 297 -16.63 25.34 7.95
CA ALA A 297 -15.96 26.54 8.46
C ALA A 297 -14.47 26.29 8.71
N HIS A 298 -14.09 25.12 9.24
CA HIS A 298 -12.69 24.74 9.42
C HIS A 298 -11.96 24.69 8.07
N LEU A 299 -12.52 23.96 7.09
CA LEU A 299 -11.94 23.88 5.74
C LEU A 299 -11.80 25.26 5.08
N MET A 300 -12.82 26.11 5.19
CA MET A 300 -12.81 27.47 4.62
C MET A 300 -11.75 28.36 5.27
N THR A 301 -11.63 28.33 6.61
CA THR A 301 -10.61 29.09 7.32
C THR A 301 -9.21 28.63 6.92
N GLY A 302 -8.94 27.33 6.96
CA GLY A 302 -7.62 26.82 6.58
C GLY A 302 -7.28 27.10 5.11
N THR A 303 -8.25 27.00 4.19
CA THR A 303 -8.05 27.35 2.78
C THR A 303 -7.73 28.84 2.61
N LYS A 304 -8.45 29.72 3.34
CA LYS A 304 -8.16 31.15 3.35
C LYS A 304 -6.73 31.42 3.83
N ASP A 305 -6.29 30.76 4.88
CA ASP A 305 -4.94 30.95 5.45
C ASP A 305 -3.85 30.49 4.46
N ILE A 306 -4.07 29.39 3.74
CA ILE A 306 -3.20 28.95 2.64
C ILE A 306 -3.09 30.05 1.57
N MET A 307 -4.23 30.55 1.07
CA MET A 307 -4.27 31.56 0.02
C MET A 307 -3.62 32.89 0.44
N GLN A 308 -3.72 33.26 1.71
CA GLN A 308 -3.13 34.51 2.22
C GLN A 308 -1.62 34.42 2.43
N THR A 309 -1.10 33.25 2.75
CA THR A 309 0.31 33.07 3.12
C THR A 309 1.20 32.65 1.95
N GLY A 310 0.64 32.09 0.88
CA GLY A 310 1.41 31.57 -0.26
C GLY A 310 2.38 30.43 0.12
N LYS A 311 2.19 29.82 1.29
CA LYS A 311 3.00 28.68 1.75
C LYS A 311 2.62 27.44 0.95
N GLY A 312 3.57 26.53 0.74
CA GLY A 312 3.34 25.25 0.05
C GLY A 312 3.35 25.32 -1.48
N GLU A 313 3.56 26.50 -2.08
CA GLU A 313 3.90 26.68 -3.51
C GLU A 313 5.38 26.38 -3.82
#